data_AF-A0A645IDP6-F1
#
_entry.id   AF-A0A645IDP6-F1
#
_cell.length_a   1.000
_cell.length_b   1.000
_cell.length_c   1.000
_cell.angle_alpha   90.00
_cell.angle_beta   90.00
_cell.angle_gamma   90.00
#
_symmetry.space_group_name_H-M   'P 1'
#
loop_
_entity.id
_entity.type
_entity.pdbx_description
1 polymer ?
#
loop_
_entity_poly.entity_id
_entity_poly.type
_entity_poly.pdbx_seq_one_letter_code
_entity_poly.pdbx_strand_id
1 'polypeptide(L)'
;MRWFLHFHNTRGMALANIVAGMQAGVVRFDGSLAGLGGCPYAPGASGNIASEDMIHMFHEMGIETGIDLGHIIALAAQPRDWVGHADSAVLKAGTCAELVPLTAAKKQG
;
A
#
# COMPACT_ATOMS: atom_id res chain seq x y z
N MET A 1 12.73 9.63 22.73
CA MET A 1 11.61 10.20 21.95
C MET A 1 11.08 9.13 20.98
N ARG A 2 9.80 9.13 20.64
CA ARG A 2 9.19 8.14 19.73
C ARG A 2 8.51 8.88 18.56
N TRP A 3 9.03 8.72 17.34
CA TRP A 3 8.46 9.32 16.13
C TRP A 3 7.51 8.36 15.42
N PHE A 4 6.49 8.91 14.77
CA PHE A 4 5.58 8.23 13.85
C PHE A 4 5.51 9.09 12.58
N LEU A 5 5.51 8.44 11.42
CA LEU A 5 5.35 9.13 10.15
C LEU A 5 4.05 8.68 9.47
N HIS A 6 3.26 9.66 9.07
CA HIS A 6 1.97 9.48 8.39
C HIS A 6 2.06 10.12 7.01
N PHE A 7 1.95 9.32 5.96
CA PHE A 7 2.04 9.80 4.59
C PHE A 7 0.77 9.51 3.79
N HIS A 8 0.33 10.53 3.05
CA HIS A 8 -0.65 10.38 1.98
C HIS A 8 0.07 10.08 0.68
N ASN A 9 -0.59 9.31 -0.19
CA ASN A 9 -0.02 8.93 -1.48
C ASN A 9 -0.53 9.77 -2.65
N THR A 10 -1.07 10.97 -2.36
CA THR A 10 -1.67 11.92 -3.31
C THR A 10 -0.84 12.17 -4.58
N ARG A 11 0.49 12.07 -4.48
CA ARG A 11 1.44 12.29 -5.59
C ARG A 11 2.37 11.08 -5.83
N GLY A 12 2.02 9.90 -5.34
CA GLY A 12 2.80 8.69 -5.57
C GLY A 12 4.14 8.62 -4.80
N MET A 13 4.32 9.47 -3.78
CA MET A 13 5.61 9.61 -3.08
C MET A 13 5.64 8.96 -1.69
N ALA A 14 4.55 8.34 -1.23
CA ALA A 14 4.48 7.87 0.16
C ALA A 14 5.52 6.79 0.48
N LEU A 15 5.67 5.76 -0.38
CA LEU A 15 6.66 4.70 -0.19
C LEU A 15 8.10 5.23 -0.20
N ALA A 16 8.42 6.15 -1.12
CA ALA A 16 9.74 6.79 -1.16
C ALA A 16 10.03 7.56 0.14
N ASN A 17 9.04 8.29 0.66
CA ASN A 17 9.17 9.00 1.93
C ASN A 17 9.29 8.07 3.14
N ILE A 18 8.62 6.90 3.11
CA ILE A 18 8.78 5.86 4.13
C ILE A 18 10.22 5.37 4.15
N VAL A 19 10.79 5.02 3.00
CA VAL A 19 12.19 4.58 2.89
C VAL A 19 13.15 5.66 3.41
N ALA A 20 12.93 6.93 3.06
CA ALA A 20 13.73 8.04 3.58
C ALA A 20 13.59 8.18 5.12
N GLY A 21 12.38 8.02 5.65
CA GLY A 21 12.13 8.00 7.09
C GLY A 21 12.86 6.87 7.81
N MET A 22 12.89 5.68 7.20
CA MET A 22 13.65 4.54 7.71
C MET A 22 15.16 4.81 7.76
N GLN A 23 15.72 5.43 6.72
CA GLN A 23 17.13 5.84 6.69
C GLN A 23 17.46 6.87 7.77
N ALA A 24 16.48 7.69 8.17
CA ALA A 24 16.58 8.62 9.30
C ALA A 24 16.34 7.97 10.67
N GLY A 25 16.11 6.65 10.74
CA GLY A 25 15.92 5.87 11.96
C GLY A 25 14.47 5.78 12.46
N VAL A 26 13.48 6.18 11.66
CA VAL A 26 12.06 5.99 12.01
C VAL A 26 11.64 4.56 11.70
N VAL A 27 10.96 3.92 12.65
CA VAL A 27 10.51 2.51 12.55
C VAL A 27 9.00 2.34 12.74
N ARG A 28 8.24 3.43 12.75
CA ARG A 28 6.79 3.41 12.99
C ARG A 28 6.10 4.30 11.96
N PHE A 29 5.21 3.69 11.18
CA PHE A 29 4.53 4.29 10.05
C PHE A 29 3.05 3.98 10.13
N ASP A 30 2.23 4.97 9.81
CA ASP A 30 0.79 4.81 9.72
C ASP A 30 0.38 4.51 8.27
N GLY A 31 -0.66 3.71 8.10
CA GLY A 31 -1.25 3.38 6.81
C GLY A 31 -2.73 3.06 6.97
N SER A 32 -3.43 2.94 5.84
CA SER A 32 -4.84 2.55 5.81
C SER A 32 -5.05 1.36 4.89
N LEU A 33 -5.92 0.43 5.28
CA LEU A 33 -6.36 -0.65 4.39
C LEU A 33 -6.89 -0.07 3.07
N ALA A 34 -6.59 -0.71 1.94
CA ALA A 34 -7.04 -0.32 0.60
C ALA A 34 -6.67 1.12 0.19
N GLY A 35 -5.71 1.75 0.89
CA GLY A 35 -5.38 3.16 0.70
C GLY A 35 -6.55 4.10 1.03
N LEU A 36 -7.50 3.66 1.87
CA LEU A 36 -8.67 4.47 2.23
C LEU A 36 -8.28 5.80 2.84
N GLY A 37 -9.20 6.75 2.69
CA GLY A 37 -8.99 8.15 3.01
C GLY A 37 -8.94 8.97 1.73
N GLY A 38 -8.84 10.28 1.93
CA GLY A 38 -9.01 11.26 0.87
C GLY A 38 -9.62 12.52 1.46
N CYS A 39 -9.28 13.67 0.91
CA CYS A 39 -9.80 14.93 1.40
C CYS A 39 -11.11 15.23 0.66
N PRO A 40 -12.25 15.40 1.35
CA PRO A 40 -13.49 15.84 0.70
C PRO A 40 -13.35 17.20 0.01
N TYR A 41 -12.30 17.96 0.35
CA TYR A 41 -11.99 19.27 -0.22
C TYR A 41 -10.94 19.24 -1.36
N ALA A 42 -10.34 18.09 -1.69
CA ALA A 42 -9.37 17.96 -2.79
C ALA A 42 -9.81 16.83 -3.76
N PRO A 43 -10.63 17.15 -4.77
CA PRO A 43 -11.12 16.18 -5.75
C PRO A 43 -9.96 15.49 -6.47
N GLY A 44 -9.90 14.16 -6.40
CA GLY A 44 -8.87 13.34 -7.06
C GLY A 44 -7.55 13.20 -6.29
N ALA A 45 -7.43 13.77 -5.09
CA ALA A 45 -6.30 13.46 -4.22
C ALA A 45 -6.42 12.02 -3.71
N SER A 46 -5.49 11.14 -4.09
CA SER A 46 -5.42 9.80 -3.50
C SER A 46 -5.15 9.88 -2.00
N GLY A 47 -5.66 8.87 -1.30
CA GLY A 47 -5.76 8.80 0.16
C GLY A 47 -4.44 8.55 0.88
N ASN A 48 -4.55 7.86 2.02
CA ASN A 48 -3.39 7.41 2.77
C ASN A 48 -2.55 6.43 1.95
N ILE A 49 -1.31 6.17 2.37
CA ILE A 49 -0.61 4.98 1.89
C ILE A 49 -1.40 3.71 2.25
N ALA A 50 -1.56 2.82 1.27
CA ALA A 50 -2.17 1.51 1.49
C ALA A 50 -1.26 0.65 2.39
N SER A 51 -1.83 0.12 3.47
CA SER A 51 -1.08 -0.73 4.42
C SER A 51 -0.47 -1.94 3.72
N GLU A 52 -1.22 -2.60 2.85
CA GLU A 52 -0.78 -3.76 2.06
C GLU A 52 0.39 -3.43 1.12
N ASP A 53 0.41 -2.25 0.50
CA ASP A 53 1.50 -1.85 -0.39
C ASP A 53 2.78 -1.57 0.42
N MET A 54 2.63 -0.93 1.59
CA MET A 54 3.75 -0.69 2.50
C MET A 54 4.31 -1.99 3.09
N ILE A 55 3.44 -2.92 3.51
CA ILE A 55 3.85 -4.22 4.06
C ILE A 55 4.50 -5.07 2.98
N HIS A 56 3.94 -5.09 1.76
CA HIS A 56 4.56 -5.76 0.62
C HIS A 56 5.96 -5.22 0.36
N MET A 57 6.14 -3.89 0.28
CA MET A 57 7.47 -3.29 0.15
C MET A 57 8.42 -3.72 1.28
N PHE A 58 7.98 -3.71 2.53
CA PHE A 58 8.81 -4.14 3.66
C PHE A 58 9.22 -5.61 3.54
N HIS A 59 8.30 -6.51 3.18
CA HIS A 59 8.60 -7.93 2.99
C HIS A 59 9.59 -8.15 1.85
N GLU A 60 9.43 -7.47 0.71
CA GLU A 60 10.37 -7.53 -0.42
C GLU A 60 11.76 -6.97 -0.07
N MET A 61 11.83 -6.00 0.84
CA MET A 61 13.09 -5.49 1.39
C MET A 61 13.69 -6.40 2.48
N GLY A 62 13.05 -7.51 2.83
CA GLY A 62 13.48 -8.41 3.90
C GLY A 62 13.26 -7.87 5.31
N ILE A 63 12.37 -6.89 5.49
CA ILE A 63 12.04 -6.27 6.77
C ILE A 63 10.87 -7.01 7.42
N GLU A 64 11.08 -7.45 8.65
CA GLU A 64 10.03 -8.09 9.44
C GLU A 64 9.03 -7.05 9.97
N THR A 65 7.75 -7.28 9.69
CA THR A 65 6.64 -6.44 10.19
C THR A 65 5.82 -7.13 11.27
N GLY A 66 5.93 -8.45 11.40
CA GLY A 66 5.03 -9.28 12.23
C GLY A 66 3.60 -9.38 11.69
N ILE A 67 3.36 -8.93 10.45
CA ILE A 67 2.03 -8.90 9.83
C ILE A 67 1.99 -9.90 8.66
N ASP A 68 0.94 -10.71 8.61
CA ASP A 68 0.64 -11.60 7.49
C ASP A 68 0.07 -10.79 6.31
N LEU A 69 0.81 -10.71 5.22
CA LEU A 69 0.42 -9.94 4.04
C LEU A 69 -0.83 -10.51 3.35
N GLY A 70 -0.96 -11.84 3.27
CA GLY A 70 -2.11 -12.48 2.63
C GLY A 70 -3.42 -12.18 3.37
N HIS A 71 -3.41 -12.22 4.70
CA HIS A 71 -4.56 -11.82 5.52
C HIS A 71 -4.89 -10.33 5.37
N ILE A 72 -3.88 -9.46 5.30
CA ILE A 72 -4.13 -8.02 5.09
C ILE A 72 -4.73 -7.74 3.72
N ILE A 73 -4.24 -8.38 2.65
CA ILE A 73 -4.81 -8.26 1.30
C ILE A 73 -6.28 -8.72 1.30
N ALA A 74 -6.57 -9.88 1.90
CA ALA A 74 -7.93 -10.40 1.98
C ALA A 74 -8.87 -9.46 2.78
N LEU A 75 -8.37 -8.84 3.84
CA LEU A 75 -9.12 -7.86 4.62
C LEU A 75 -9.34 -6.57 3.83
N ALA A 76 -8.32 -6.06 3.14
CA ALA A 76 -8.38 -4.81 2.37
C ALA A 76 -9.32 -4.90 1.16
N ALA A 77 -9.64 -6.10 0.67
CA ALA A 77 -10.67 -6.29 -0.35
C ALA A 77 -12.08 -5.88 0.11
N GLN A 78 -12.42 -6.02 1.40
CA GLN A 78 -13.80 -5.75 1.87
C GLN A 78 -14.15 -4.25 1.87
N PRO A 79 -13.31 -3.35 2.42
CA PRO A 79 -13.63 -1.92 2.39
C PRO A 79 -13.70 -1.33 0.98
N ARG A 80 -12.94 -1.88 0.03
CA ARG A 80 -13.05 -1.50 -1.39
C ARG A 80 -14.49 -1.69 -1.88
N ASP A 81 -15.12 -2.81 -1.52
CA ASP A 81 -16.49 -3.13 -1.93
C ASP A 81 -17.52 -2.19 -1.30
N TRP A 82 -17.23 -1.65 -0.11
CA TRP A 82 -18.12 -0.72 0.59
C TRP A 82 -18.02 0.71 0.07
N VAL A 83 -16.80 1.17 -0.22
CA VAL A 83 -16.52 2.59 -0.54
C VAL A 83 -16.44 2.83 -2.06
N GLY A 84 -16.31 1.76 -2.85
CA GLY A 84 -16.31 1.80 -4.32
C GLY A 84 -14.98 2.24 -4.93
N HIS A 85 -13.96 2.54 -4.11
CA HIS A 85 -12.61 2.85 -4.57
C HIS A 85 -11.55 2.26 -3.65
N ALA A 86 -10.37 1.98 -4.21
CA ALA A 86 -9.18 1.54 -3.49
C ALA A 86 -7.92 2.02 -4.22
N ASP A 87 -6.98 2.54 -3.44
CA ASP A 87 -5.69 3.06 -3.91
C ASP A 87 -4.53 2.18 -3.42
N SER A 88 -4.69 0.86 -3.55
CA SER A 88 -3.63 -0.12 -3.42
C SER A 88 -3.21 -0.69 -4.77
N ALA A 89 -1.91 -0.78 -4.99
CA ALA A 89 -1.32 -1.48 -6.13
C ALA A 89 -1.42 -2.99 -5.97
N VAL A 90 -1.16 -3.52 -4.77
CA VAL A 90 -1.18 -4.97 -4.49
C VAL A 90 -2.60 -5.54 -4.66
N LEU A 91 -3.64 -4.83 -4.23
CA LEU A 91 -5.03 -5.26 -4.49
C LEU A 91 -5.39 -5.30 -5.99
N LYS A 92 -4.74 -4.47 -6.82
CA LYS A 92 -5.02 -4.36 -8.25
C LYS A 92 -4.21 -5.36 -9.07
N ALA A 93 -2.95 -5.60 -8.69
CA ALA A 93 -1.98 -6.33 -9.49
C ALA A 93 -1.53 -7.66 -8.88
N GLY A 94 -1.86 -7.93 -7.61
CA GLY A 94 -1.25 -9.01 -6.85
C GLY A 94 0.15 -8.63 -6.35
N THR A 95 0.75 -9.55 -5.59
CA THR A 95 2.16 -9.46 -5.19
C THR A 95 3.09 -9.75 -6.37
N CYS A 96 4.35 -9.31 -6.30
CA CYS A 96 5.35 -9.63 -7.33
C CYS A 96 5.68 -11.14 -7.42
N ALA A 97 5.34 -11.92 -6.39
CA ALA A 97 5.51 -13.37 -6.36
C ALA A 97 4.36 -14.13 -7.07
N GLU A 98 3.24 -13.45 -7.34
CA GLU A 98 2.10 -14.03 -8.06
C GLU A 98 2.38 -14.06 -9.56
N LEU A 99 2.92 -15.19 -10.03
CA LEU A 99 3.24 -15.39 -11.43
C LEU A 99 1.98 -15.72 -12.25
N VAL A 100 1.75 -14.96 -13.32
CA VAL A 100 0.70 -15.25 -14.31
C VAL A 100 1.31 -16.09 -15.44
N PRO A 101 0.71 -17.24 -15.83
CA PRO A 101 1.18 -18.01 -16.97
C PRO A 101 1.19 -17.18 -18.25
N LEU A 102 2.24 -17.32 -19.08
CA LEU A 102 2.37 -16.60 -20.35
C LEU A 102 1.16 -16.78 -21.29
N THR A 103 0.50 -17.93 -21.21
CA THR A 103 -0.71 -18.25 -21.98
C THR A 103 -1.94 -17.45 -21.53
N ALA A 104 -1.95 -16.95 -20.30
CA ALA A 104 -3.04 -16.16 -19.72
C ALA A 104 -2.75 -14.65 -19.75
N ALA A 105 -1.53 -14.24 -20.10
CA ALA A 105 -1.15 -12.84 -20.20
C ALA A 105 -1.90 -12.17 -21.37
N LYS A 106 -2.80 -11.21 -21.06
CA LYS A 106 -3.38 -10.34 -22.09
C LYS A 106 -2.26 -9.48 -22.67
N LYS A 107 -2.15 -9.42 -24.01
CA LYS A 107 -1.31 -8.41 -24.67
C LYS A 107 -1.82 -7.03 -24.23
N GLN A 108 -0.98 -6.29 -23.52
CA GLN A 108 -1.25 -4.88 -23.24
C GLN A 108 -1.16 -4.14 -24.58
N GLY A 109 -2.28 -3.55 -25.01
CA GLY A 109 -2.39 -2.76 -26.24
C GLY A 109 -2.15 -1.29 -25.96
#